data_AF-A0A7C4USK4-F1
#
_entry.id   AF-A0A7C4USK4-F1
#
_cell.length_a   1.000
_cell.length_b   1.000
_cell.length_c   1.000
_cell.angle_alpha   90.00
_cell.angle_beta   90.00
_cell.angle_gamma   90.00
#
_symmetry.space_group_name_H-M   'P 1'
#
loop_
_entity.id
_entity.type
_entity.pdbx_description
1 polymer ?
#
loop_
_entity_poly.entity_id
_entity_poly.type
_entity_poly.pdbx_seq_one_letter_code
_entity_poly.pdbx_strand_id
1 'polypeptide(L)'
;MSQMAEEMPSIVRLEVQPAPDRRRVHFMVEADGLEPPFPYLELSVLDPDGQEVGSMLVMGVMEPETRLTVHVRPPAPEGERRPYLARGRLFYGAEGEEERTFSVMETPFTF
;
A
#
# COMPACT_ATOMS: atom_id res chain seq x y z
N MET A 1 7.62 17.90 -31.73
CA MET A 1 6.71 17.05 -30.93
C MET A 1 7.57 16.35 -29.90
N SER A 2 7.70 16.92 -28.71
CA SER A 2 8.40 16.23 -27.62
C SER A 2 7.57 15.00 -27.26
N GLN A 3 8.18 13.82 -27.30
CA GLN A 3 7.66 12.66 -26.58
C GLN A 3 7.49 13.12 -25.13
N MET A 4 6.24 13.27 -24.68
CA MET A 4 5.97 13.22 -23.26
C MET A 4 6.46 11.85 -22.82
N ALA A 5 7.49 11.83 -21.97
CA ALA A 5 7.82 10.61 -21.26
C ALA A 5 6.54 10.23 -20.52
N GLU A 6 5.97 9.08 -20.86
CA GLU A 6 4.81 8.52 -20.16
C GLU A 6 5.26 8.34 -18.71
N GLU A 7 4.82 9.22 -17.81
CA GLU A 7 5.20 9.17 -16.40
C GLU A 7 4.62 7.89 -15.83
N MET A 8 5.47 6.95 -15.44
CA MET A 8 5.00 5.68 -14.88
C MET A 8 4.23 5.95 -13.58
N PRO A 9 3.14 5.21 -13.32
CA PRO A 9 2.35 5.39 -12.11
C PRO A 9 3.23 5.20 -10.88
N SER A 10 3.13 6.15 -9.94
CA SER A 10 3.98 6.14 -8.74
C SER A 10 3.22 6.56 -7.50
N ILE A 11 3.53 5.90 -6.37
CA ILE A 11 3.07 6.33 -5.06
C ILE A 11 3.95 7.51 -4.64
N VAL A 12 3.33 8.66 -4.40
CA VAL A 12 4.02 9.88 -3.96
C VAL A 12 3.87 10.13 -2.45
N ARG A 13 2.85 9.53 -1.83
CA ARG A 13 2.65 9.59 -0.38
C ARG A 13 2.00 8.31 0.16
N LEU A 14 2.50 7.86 1.30
CA LEU A 14 1.93 6.76 2.06
C LEU A 14 1.92 7.13 3.54
N GLU A 15 0.73 7.32 4.09
CA GLU A 15 0.52 7.59 5.51
C GLU A 15 -0.35 6.53 6.14
N VAL A 16 -0.10 6.27 7.42
CA VAL A 16 -0.89 5.33 8.19
C VAL A 16 -1.23 5.86 9.57
N GLN A 17 -2.44 5.52 10.02
CA GLN A 17 -2.92 5.75 11.36
C GLN A 17 -3.38 4.41 11.96
N PRO A 18 -2.63 3.82 12.90
CA PRO A 18 -3.06 2.62 13.59
C PRO A 18 -4.26 2.94 14.50
N ALA A 19 -5.23 2.05 14.50
CA ALA A 19 -6.38 2.16 15.38
C ALA A 19 -6.02 1.70 16.81
N PRO A 20 -6.60 2.33 17.86
CA PRO A 20 -6.32 1.96 19.26
C PRO A 20 -6.67 0.52 19.63
N ASP A 21 -7.51 -0.16 18.82
CA ASP A 21 -7.89 -1.55 19.03
C ASP A 21 -6.82 -2.56 18.60
N ARG A 22 -5.69 -2.08 18.07
CA ARG A 22 -4.53 -2.88 17.63
C ARG A 22 -4.89 -3.89 16.53
N ARG A 23 -6.00 -3.67 15.82
CA ARG A 23 -6.56 -4.58 14.80
C ARG A 23 -6.70 -3.95 13.43
N ARG A 24 -6.62 -2.62 13.34
CA ARG A 24 -6.84 -1.89 12.10
C ARG A 24 -5.75 -0.86 11.90
N VAL A 25 -5.36 -0.69 10.64
CA VAL A 25 -4.46 0.37 10.21
C VAL A 25 -5.18 1.11 9.09
N HIS A 26 -5.40 2.41 9.29
CA HIS A 26 -5.99 3.28 8.28
C HIS A 26 -4.87 3.80 7.38
N PHE A 27 -4.97 3.54 6.09
CA PHE A 27 -4.03 3.99 5.07
C PHE A 27 -4.60 5.21 4.36
N MET A 28 -3.73 6.16 4.05
CA MET A 28 -3.92 7.18 3.03
C MET A 28 -2.78 7.04 2.01
N VAL A 29 -3.14 6.87 0.75
CA VAL A 29 -2.19 6.74 -0.35
C VAL A 29 -2.48 7.85 -1.36
N GLU A 30 -1.43 8.57 -1.75
CA GLU A 30 -1.46 9.46 -2.90
C GLU A 30 -0.59 8.87 -4.00
N ALA A 31 -1.10 8.83 -5.22
CA ALA A 31 -0.43 8.34 -6.40
C ALA A 31 -0.63 9.26 -7.61
N ASP A 32 0.43 9.39 -8.40
CA ASP A 32 0.46 10.16 -9.65
C ASP A 32 0.58 9.21 -10.86
N GLY A 33 0.27 9.70 -12.05
CA GLY A 33 0.41 8.96 -13.31
C GLY A 33 -0.60 7.82 -13.48
N LEU A 34 -1.78 7.93 -12.85
CA LEU A 34 -2.85 6.93 -12.97
C LEU A 34 -3.62 7.13 -14.29
N GLU A 35 -3.36 6.27 -15.27
CA GLU A 35 -4.04 6.25 -16.57
C GLU A 35 -4.53 4.84 -16.92
N PRO A 36 -5.57 4.68 -17.77
CA PRO A 36 -5.96 3.38 -18.29
C PRO A 36 -4.84 2.68 -19.07
N PRO A 37 -4.64 1.35 -18.92
CA PRO A 37 -5.31 0.48 -17.95
C PRO A 37 -4.91 0.84 -16.52
N PHE A 38 -5.85 0.98 -15.58
CA PHE A 38 -5.53 1.45 -14.23
C PHE A 38 -4.76 0.40 -13.41
N PRO A 39 -3.72 0.78 -12.65
CA PRO A 39 -2.88 -0.18 -11.94
C PRO A 39 -3.60 -0.78 -10.75
N TYR A 40 -3.08 -1.91 -10.28
CA TYR A 40 -3.46 -2.49 -9.01
C TYR A 40 -2.66 -1.83 -7.90
N LEU A 41 -3.33 -1.62 -6.76
CA LEU A 41 -2.71 -1.15 -5.53
C LEU A 41 -2.83 -2.25 -4.48
N GLU A 42 -1.69 -2.78 -4.05
CA GLU A 42 -1.61 -3.65 -2.90
C GLU A 42 -1.14 -2.85 -1.69
N LEU A 43 -1.87 -2.97 -0.58
CA LEU A 43 -1.49 -2.44 0.72
C LEU A 43 -1.21 -3.60 1.66
N SER A 44 -0.04 -3.63 2.28
CA SER A 44 0.34 -4.64 3.27
C SER A 44 0.85 -3.99 4.55
N VAL A 45 0.68 -4.72 5.65
CA VAL A 45 1.23 -4.43 6.96
C VAL A 45 2.15 -5.59 7.32
N LEU A 46 3.43 -5.28 7.51
CA LEU A 46 4.43 -6.22 8.00
C LEU A 46 4.69 -5.96 9.48
N ASP A 47 4.79 -7.04 10.24
CA ASP A 47 5.20 -6.99 11.64
C ASP A 47 6.71 -6.70 11.78
N PRO A 48 7.21 -6.46 13.01
CA PRO A 48 8.63 -6.18 13.23
C PRO A 48 9.58 -7.31 12.82
N ASP A 49 9.07 -8.52 12.63
CA ASP A 49 9.81 -9.70 12.21
C ASP A 49 9.69 -9.92 10.68
N GLY A 50 9.09 -8.96 9.96
CA GLY A 50 8.94 -8.92 8.51
C GLY A 50 7.82 -9.82 7.99
N GLN A 51 6.95 -10.34 8.85
CA GLN A 51 5.83 -11.18 8.43
C GLN A 51 4.63 -10.31 8.05
N GLU A 52 3.97 -10.63 6.95
CA GLU A 52 2.71 -9.98 6.60
C GLU A 52 1.62 -10.39 7.58
N VAL A 53 1.03 -9.40 8.25
CA VAL A 53 -0.06 -9.59 9.23
C VAL A 53 -1.38 -9.00 8.76
N GLY A 54 -1.41 -8.39 7.58
CA GLY A 54 -2.61 -7.89 6.94
C GLY A 54 -2.31 -7.34 5.56
N SER A 55 -3.19 -7.62 4.61
CA SER A 55 -3.10 -7.09 3.25
C SER A 55 -4.46 -6.83 2.63
N MET A 56 -4.47 -6.03 1.58
CA MET A 56 -5.62 -5.75 0.75
C MET A 56 -5.18 -5.39 -0.66
N LEU A 57 -5.92 -5.89 -1.65
CA LEU A 57 -5.74 -5.56 -3.06
C LEU A 57 -6.89 -4.66 -3.54
N VAL A 58 -6.56 -3.56 -4.19
CA VAL A 58 -7.48 -2.69 -4.93
C VAL A 58 -7.25 -2.91 -6.42
N MET A 59 -8.28 -3.41 -7.09
CA MET A 59 -8.25 -3.62 -8.53
C MET A 59 -8.61 -2.32 -9.26
N GLY A 60 -7.64 -1.74 -9.97
CA GLY A 60 -7.83 -0.56 -10.80
C GLY A 60 -7.99 0.70 -9.96
N VAL A 61 -6.89 1.25 -9.44
CA VAL A 61 -6.91 2.52 -8.71
C VAL A 61 -7.06 3.67 -9.71
N MET A 62 -8.16 4.40 -9.59
CA MET A 62 -8.53 5.51 -10.48
C MET A 62 -8.35 6.87 -9.83
N GLU A 63 -8.48 6.93 -8.50
CA GLU A 63 -8.42 8.17 -7.73
C GLU A 63 -6.98 8.42 -7.25
N PRO A 64 -6.42 9.62 -7.47
CA PRO A 64 -5.07 9.96 -7.01
C PRO A 64 -4.90 9.83 -5.50
N GLU A 65 -5.94 10.14 -4.72
CA GLU A 65 -5.94 10.00 -3.27
C GLU A 65 -6.94 8.93 -2.83
N THR A 66 -6.46 7.89 -2.15
CA THR A 66 -7.29 6.78 -1.70
C THR A 66 -7.11 6.54 -0.20
N ARG A 67 -8.23 6.43 0.55
CA ARG A 67 -8.25 6.11 1.99
C ARG A 67 -8.89 4.76 2.25
N LEU A 68 -8.14 3.87 2.89
CA LEU A 68 -8.54 2.47 3.06
C LEU A 68 -8.17 1.96 4.46
N THR A 69 -8.72 0.81 4.86
CA THR A 69 -8.39 0.19 6.15
C THR A 69 -7.94 -1.24 5.93
N VAL A 70 -6.74 -1.57 6.41
CA VAL A 70 -6.22 -2.94 6.46
C VAL A 70 -6.46 -3.51 7.84
N HIS A 71 -6.97 -4.73 7.90
CA HIS A 71 -7.17 -5.46 9.15
C HIS A 71 -5.94 -6.31 9.46
N VAL A 72 -5.45 -6.21 10.69
CA VAL A 72 -4.27 -6.91 11.17
C VAL A 72 -4.69 -8.13 12.00
N ARG A 73 -4.14 -9.30 11.64
CA ARG A 73 -4.46 -10.60 12.23
C ARG A 73 -3.18 -11.43 12.42
N PRO A 74 -2.84 -11.84 13.65
CA PRO A 74 -3.52 -11.51 14.92
C PRO A 74 -3.43 -10.02 15.28
N PRO A 75 -4.22 -9.51 16.24
CA PRO A 75 -4.05 -8.15 16.75
C PRO A 75 -2.60 -7.91 17.22
N ALA A 76 -2.08 -6.70 17.05
CA ALA A 76 -0.73 -6.38 17.48
C ALA A 76 -0.59 -6.58 19.01
N PRO A 77 0.46 -7.27 19.51
CA PRO A 77 0.60 -7.58 20.93
C PRO A 77 0.63 -6.32 21.79
N GLU A 78 -0.07 -6.32 22.93
CA GLU A 78 0.03 -5.22 23.90
C GLU A 78 1.48 -5.05 24.36
N GLY A 79 1.99 -3.81 24.30
CA GLY A 79 3.36 -3.50 24.71
C GLY A 79 4.44 -3.74 23.65
N GLU A 80 4.11 -4.19 22.44
CA GLU A 80 5.05 -4.15 21.32
C GLU A 80 5.43 -2.70 21.01
N ARG A 81 6.74 -2.43 20.94
CA ARG A 81 7.33 -1.09 20.73
C ARG A 81 8.15 -1.01 19.45
N ARG A 82 8.49 -2.16 18.86
CA ARG A 82 9.19 -2.22 17.59
C ARG A 82 8.25 -1.73 16.47
N PRO A 83 8.76 -1.03 15.45
CA PRO A 83 7.93 -0.53 14.38
C PRO A 83 7.43 -1.66 13.48
N TYR A 84 6.18 -1.54 13.06
CA TYR A 84 5.60 -2.24 11.92
C TYR A 84 5.96 -1.46 10.65
N LEU A 85 5.84 -2.12 9.49
CA LEU A 85 5.96 -1.47 8.19
C LEU A 85 4.63 -1.51 7.46
N ALA A 86 4.14 -0.34 7.05
CA ALA A 86 3.08 -0.24 6.07
C ALA A 86 3.72 -0.14 4.69
N ARG A 87 3.27 -0.96 3.74
CA ARG A 87 3.79 -1.01 2.38
C ARG A 87 2.65 -0.77 1.40
N GLY A 88 2.86 0.13 0.45
CA GLY A 88 2.04 0.28 -0.75
C GLY A 88 2.83 -0.18 -1.97
N ARG A 89 2.17 -0.90 -2.88
CA ARG A 89 2.75 -1.37 -4.14
C ARG A 89 1.79 -1.10 -5.30
N LEU A 90 2.25 -0.38 -6.32
CA LEU A 90 1.56 -0.21 -7.60
C LEU A 90 2.14 -1.15 -8.65
N PHE A 91 1.28 -1.91 -9.32
CA PHE A 91 1.68 -2.88 -10.34
C PHE A 91 0.61 -3.13 -11.40
N TYR A 92 1.03 -3.67 -12.56
CA TYR A 92 0.16 -4.27 -13.57
C TYR A 92 0.37 -5.79 -13.61
N GLY A 93 -0.64 -6.51 -14.07
CA GLY A 93 -0.60 -7.96 -14.28
C GLY A 93 -1.90 -8.59 -13.79
N ALA A 94 -2.60 -9.36 -14.63
CA ALA A 94 -3.76 -10.14 -14.21
C ALA A 94 -3.32 -11.44 -13.52
N GLU A 95 -4.24 -12.13 -12.85
CA GLU A 95 -3.97 -13.48 -12.33
C GLU A 95 -3.45 -14.39 -13.46
N GLY A 96 -2.22 -14.90 -13.30
CA GLY A 96 -1.57 -15.78 -14.27
C GLY A 96 -0.63 -15.09 -15.26
N GLU A 97 -0.46 -13.77 -15.18
CA GLU A 97 0.53 -13.00 -15.96
C GLU A 97 1.70 -12.53 -15.07
N GLU A 98 2.80 -12.12 -15.69
CA GLU A 98 3.94 -11.55 -14.95
C GLU A 98 3.56 -10.18 -14.39
N GLU A 99 3.60 -10.05 -13.06
CA GLU A 99 3.37 -8.77 -12.41
C GLU A 99 4.54 -7.81 -12.64
N ARG A 100 4.23 -6.62 -13.17
CA ARG A 100 5.20 -5.54 -13.33
C ARG A 100 4.97 -4.48 -12.27
N THR A 101 5.86 -4.41 -11.30
CA THR A 101 5.85 -3.37 -10.26
C THR A 101 6.43 -2.07 -10.78
N PHE A 102 5.74 -0.95 -10.52
CA PHE A 102 6.19 0.40 -10.90
C PHE A 102 6.66 1.21 -9.71
N SER A 103 5.99 1.03 -8.57
CA SER A 103 6.27 1.80 -7.37
C SER A 103 6.03 0.97 -6.13
N VAL A 104 6.95 1.08 -5.18
CA VAL A 104 6.81 0.57 -3.83
C VAL A 104 7.16 1.72 -2.89
N MET A 105 6.32 1.96 -1.90
CA MET A 105 6.60 2.90 -0.82
C MET A 105 6.36 2.19 0.50
N GLU A 106 7.22 2.47 1.48
CA GLU A 106 7.12 1.93 2.83
C GLU A 106 7.13 3.07 3.84
N THR A 107 6.34 2.93 4.89
CA THR A 107 6.31 3.87 6.00
C THR A 107 6.25 3.11 7.33
N PRO A 108 7.18 3.37 8.27
CA PRO A 108 7.16 2.71 9.57
C PRO A 108 6.10 3.32 10.50
N PHE A 109 5.52 2.50 11.39
CA PHE A 109 4.55 2.97 12.38
C PHE A 109 4.52 2.08 13.63
N THR A 110 3.88 2.56 14.70
CA THR A 110 3.68 1.83 15.96
C THR A 110 2.23 1.91 16.41
N PHE A 111 1.66 0.81 16.91
CA PHE A 111 0.28 0.73 17.43
C PHE A 111 0.10 1.33 18.83
#